data_AF-A0A1Y2JMN6-F1
#
_entry.id   AF-A0A1Y2JMN6-F1
#
_cell.length_a   1.000
_cell.length_b   1.000
_cell.length_c   1.000
_cell.angle_alpha   90.00
_cell.angle_beta   90.00
_cell.angle_gamma   90.00
#
_symmetry.space_group_name_H-M   'P 1'
#
loop_
_entity.id
_entity.type
_entity.pdbx_description
1 polymer ?
#
loop_
_entity_poly.entity_id
_entity_poly.type
_entity_poly.pdbx_seq_one_letter_code
_entity_poly.pdbx_strand_id
1 'polypeptide(L)'
;MEEFRSIVARFPQREFDIRRRYAHDASFRAICADYQEATRALRHWRQAAKEGNPEGQRRAEEYNNLVIELEQEALEHLDRP
;
A
#
# COMPACT_ATOMS: atom_id res chain seq x y z
N MET A 1 10.95 -5.57 -10.33
CA MET A 1 10.51 -4.30 -9.74
C MET A 1 10.20 -4.57 -8.29
N GLU A 2 10.77 -3.79 -7.36
CA GLU A 2 10.63 -4.02 -5.92
C GLU A 2 9.23 -3.57 -5.46
N GLU A 3 8.28 -4.51 -5.35
CA GLU A 3 6.88 -4.24 -4.99
C GLU A 3 6.73 -3.63 -3.58
N PHE A 4 7.77 -3.73 -2.76
CA PHE A 4 7.85 -3.11 -1.44
C PHE A 4 8.27 -1.62 -1.45
N ARG A 5 8.62 -1.03 -2.60
CA ARG A 5 9.10 0.37 -2.64
C ARG A 5 8.06 1.35 -2.09
N SER A 6 6.79 1.15 -2.41
CA SER A 6 5.72 2.00 -1.91
C SER A 6 5.63 1.95 -0.39
N ILE A 7 5.76 0.76 0.22
CA ILE A 7 5.64 0.62 1.67
C ILE A 7 6.91 1.08 2.40
N VAL A 8 8.09 0.94 1.79
CA VAL A 8 9.33 1.54 2.29
C VAL A 8 9.28 3.07 2.25
N ALA A 9 8.74 3.65 1.17
CA ALA A 9 8.55 5.09 1.09
C ALA A 9 7.58 5.60 2.16
N ARG A 10 6.61 4.77 2.55
CA ARG A 10 5.67 5.06 3.64
C ARG A 10 6.30 4.93 5.02
N PHE A 11 7.12 3.90 5.24
CA PHE A 11 7.77 3.59 6.52
C PHE A 11 9.30 3.46 6.37
N PRO A 12 10.00 4.56 6.04
CA PRO A 12 11.44 4.51 5.76
C PRO A 12 12.25 4.03 6.98
N GLN A 13 11.79 4.34 8.20
CA GLN A 13 12.40 3.88 9.44
C GLN A 13 12.35 2.35 9.65
N ARG A 14 11.49 1.64 8.93
CA ARG A 14 11.33 0.17 9.00
C ARG A 14 11.89 -0.52 7.75
N GLU A 15 12.67 0.17 6.92
CA GLU A 15 13.16 -0.36 5.63
C GLU A 15 13.85 -1.73 5.76
N PHE A 16 14.73 -1.89 6.76
CA PHE A 16 15.43 -3.16 6.99
C PHE A 16 14.48 -4.30 7.36
N ASP A 17 13.51 -4.04 8.25
CA ASP A 17 12.51 -5.04 8.64
C ASP A 17 11.63 -5.43 7.45
N ILE A 18 11.19 -4.46 6.66
CA ILE A 18 10.40 -4.66 5.45
C ILE A 18 11.16 -5.53 4.46
N ARG A 19 12.42 -5.18 4.14
CA ARG A 19 13.22 -5.97 3.19
C ARG A 19 13.47 -7.39 3.70
N ARG A 20 13.77 -7.55 4.98
CA ARG A 20 13.97 -8.87 5.59
C ARG A 20 12.70 -9.70 5.54
N ARG A 21 11.56 -9.15 5.97
CA ARG A 21 10.27 -9.86 5.96
C ARG A 21 9.86 -10.20 4.53
N TYR A 22 10.01 -9.27 3.59
CA TYR A 22 9.72 -9.49 2.16
C TYR A 22 10.52 -10.65 1.54
N ALA A 23 11.78 -10.85 1.95
CA ALA A 23 12.59 -11.95 1.46
C ALA A 23 12.06 -13.32 1.93
N HIS A 24 11.50 -13.39 3.13
CA HIS A 24 11.19 -14.67 3.81
C HIS A 24 9.70 -14.99 3.94
N ASP A 25 8.81 -14.00 3.84
CA ASP A 25 7.36 -14.15 4.05
C ASP A 25 6.60 -13.87 2.75
N ALA A 26 6.01 -14.93 2.18
CA ALA A 26 5.24 -14.83 0.93
C ALA A 26 3.91 -14.07 1.13
N SER A 27 3.29 -14.14 2.31
CA SER A 27 2.08 -13.39 2.63
C SER A 27 2.40 -11.89 2.73
N PHE A 28 3.53 -11.54 3.35
CA PHE A 28 3.98 -10.15 3.39
C PHE A 28 4.31 -9.60 1.98
N ARG A 29 4.84 -10.43 1.08
CA ARG A 29 5.02 -10.04 -0.33
C ARG A 29 3.69 -9.71 -1.01
N ALA A 30 2.66 -10.53 -0.80
CA ALA A 30 1.34 -10.30 -1.34
C ALA A 30 0.76 -8.96 -0.83
N ILE A 31 0.85 -8.70 0.47
CA ILE A 31 0.42 -7.41 1.07
C ILE A 31 1.17 -6.23 0.44
N CYS A 32 2.48 -6.35 0.20
CA CYS A 32 3.25 -5.28 -0.46
C CYS A 32 2.80 -5.05 -1.92
N ALA A 33 2.49 -6.12 -2.66
CA ALA A 33 1.98 -6.03 -4.02
C ALA A 33 0.60 -5.36 -4.05
N ASP A 34 -0.31 -5.80 -3.17
CA ASP A 34 -1.65 -5.22 -3.02
C ASP A 34 -1.58 -3.75 -2.61
N TYR A 35 -0.68 -3.39 -1.69
CA TYR A 35 -0.44 -2.01 -1.28
C TYR A 35 0.05 -1.15 -2.45
N GLN A 36 0.96 -1.67 -3.27
CA GLN A 36 1.44 -0.97 -4.44
C GLN A 36 0.32 -0.73 -5.45
N GLU A 37 -0.55 -1.71 -5.69
CA GLU A 37 -1.68 -1.57 -6.61
C GLU A 37 -2.73 -0.61 -6.07
N ALA A 38 -3.11 -0.75 -4.79
CA ALA A 38 -4.07 0.12 -4.13
C ALA A 38 -3.62 1.59 -4.13
N THR A 39 -2.33 1.86 -3.86
CA THR A 39 -1.78 3.22 -3.91
C THR A 39 -1.72 3.78 -5.33
N ARG A 40 -1.51 2.94 -6.36
CA ARG A 40 -1.60 3.36 -7.77
C ARG A 40 -3.04 3.72 -8.16
N ALA A 41 -3.99 2.86 -7.83
CA ALA A 41 -5.41 3.10 -8.06
C ALA A 41 -5.90 4.34 -7.32
N LEU A 42 -5.50 4.53 -6.05
CA LEU A 42 -5.82 5.73 -5.28
C LEU A 42 -5.33 7.01 -5.98
N ARG A 43 -4.09 7.02 -6.49
CA ARG A 43 -3.56 8.17 -7.25
C ARG A 43 -4.37 8.43 -8.52
N HIS A 44 -4.74 7.36 -9.24
CA HIS A 44 -5.56 7.47 -10.44
C HIS A 44 -6.95 8.08 -10.12
N TRP A 45 -7.66 7.55 -9.13
CA TRP A 45 -8.99 8.04 -8.77
C TRP A 45 -8.97 9.45 -8.18
N ARG A 46 -7.95 9.80 -7.41
CA ARG A 46 -7.74 11.19 -6.96
C ARG A 46 -7.53 12.15 -8.13
N GLN A 47 -6.82 11.71 -9.17
CA GLN A 47 -6.64 12.52 -10.36
C GLN A 47 -7.95 12.65 -11.14
N ALA A 48 -8.67 11.55 -11.34
CA ALA A 48 -10.00 11.56 -11.98
C ALA A 48 -10.99 12.48 -11.23
N ALA A 49 -10.97 12.47 -9.89
CA ALA A 49 -11.80 13.37 -9.07
C ALA A 49 -11.48 14.85 -9.35
N LYS A 50 -10.18 15.21 -9.46
CA LYS A 50 -9.75 16.57 -9.81
C LYS A 50 -10.17 16.98 -11.22
N GLU A 51 -10.26 16.02 -12.13
CA GLU A 51 -10.72 16.21 -13.52
C GLU A 51 -12.25 16.28 -13.64
N GLY A 52 -12.98 16.21 -12.51
CA GLY A 52 -14.43 16.32 -12.48
C GLY A 52 -15.17 15.00 -12.71
N ASN A 53 -14.49 13.84 -12.61
CA ASN A 53 -15.15 12.55 -12.63
C ASN A 53 -15.97 12.37 -11.33
N PRO A 54 -17.30 12.22 -11.40
CA PRO A 54 -18.16 12.10 -10.22
C PRO A 54 -17.89 10.83 -9.40
N GLU A 55 -17.37 9.78 -10.02
CA GLU A 55 -16.99 8.53 -9.34
C GLU A 55 -15.57 8.61 -8.73
N GLY A 56 -14.75 9.55 -9.19
CA GLY A 56 -13.37 9.71 -8.74
C GLY A 56 -13.25 9.94 -7.23
N GLN A 57 -14.12 10.77 -6.65
CA GLN A 57 -14.12 11.06 -5.22
C GLN A 57 -14.42 9.80 -4.41
N ARG A 58 -15.53 9.13 -4.72
CA ARG A 58 -15.97 7.90 -4.02
C ARG A 58 -14.91 6.81 -4.10
N ARG A 59 -14.36 6.55 -5.30
CA ARG A 59 -13.32 5.53 -5.49
C ARG A 59 -12.04 5.91 -4.75
N ALA A 60 -11.66 7.19 -4.76
CA ALA A 60 -10.50 7.64 -4.00
C ALA A 60 -10.68 7.41 -2.48
N GLU A 61 -11.89 7.58 -1.95
CA GLU A 61 -12.18 7.27 -0.53
C GLU A 61 -12.10 5.76 -0.26
N GLU A 62 -12.69 4.93 -1.13
CA GLU A 62 -12.61 3.46 -1.02
C GLU A 62 -11.16 2.96 -1.04
N TYR A 63 -10.37 3.38 -2.04
CA TYR A 63 -8.97 2.98 -2.14
C TYR A 63 -8.11 3.57 -1.01
N ASN A 64 -8.48 4.73 -0.46
CA ASN A 64 -7.79 5.29 0.70
C ASN A 64 -7.98 4.40 1.93
N ASN A 65 -9.19 3.91 2.17
CA ASN A 65 -9.46 2.97 3.27
C ASN A 65 -8.70 1.65 3.06
N LEU A 66 -8.72 1.09 1.86
CA LEU A 66 -7.95 -0.11 1.53
C LEU A 66 -6.44 0.07 1.77
N VAL A 67 -5.88 1.23 1.39
CA VAL A 67 -4.47 1.55 1.65
C VAL A 67 -4.17 1.57 3.16
N ILE A 68 -5.07 2.09 3.98
CA ILE A 68 -4.92 2.13 5.44
C ILE A 68 -4.99 0.71 6.03
N GLU A 69 -5.92 -0.12 5.56
CA GLU A 69 -6.04 -1.53 5.99
C GLU A 69 -4.75 -2.30 5.66
N LEU A 70 -4.24 -2.16 4.44
CA LEU A 70 -2.99 -2.79 4.02
C LEU A 70 -1.76 -2.28 4.79
N GLU A 71 -1.74 -1.00 5.20
CA GLU A 71 -0.71 -0.46 6.09
C GLU A 71 -0.74 -1.14 7.45
N GLN A 72 -1.93 -1.35 8.02
CA GLN A 72 -2.10 -2.03 9.30
C GLN A 72 -1.68 -3.50 9.21
N GLU A 73 -2.17 -4.22 8.21
CA GLU A 73 -1.80 -5.63 7.99
C GLU A 73 -0.29 -5.80 7.80
N ALA A 74 0.35 -4.90 7.05
CA ALA A 74 1.79 -4.92 6.87
C ALA A 74 2.54 -4.70 8.19
N LEU A 75 2.12 -3.73 9.01
CA LEU A 75 2.72 -3.47 10.32
C LEU A 75 2.55 -4.66 11.27
N GLU A 76 1.37 -5.26 11.31
CA GLU A 76 1.11 -6.46 12.11
C GLU A 76 2.01 -7.63 11.67
N HIS A 77 2.23 -7.82 10.37
CA HIS A 77 3.19 -8.82 9.86
C HIS A 77 4.65 -8.50 10.23
N LEU A 78 5.02 -7.22 10.31
CA LEU A 78 6.36 -6.82 10.74
C LEU A 78 6.60 -7.04 12.22
N ASP A 79 5.57 -6.83 13.06
CA ASP A 79 5.67 -6.95 14.51
C ASP A 79 5.45 -8.39 15.02
N ARG A 80 5.03 -9.32 14.15
CA ARG A 80 5.00 -10.76 14.48
C ARG A 80 6.42 -11.32 14.70
N PRO A 81 6.64 -12.13 15.75
CA PRO A 81 7.94 -12.69 16.08
C PRO A 81 8.52 -13.61 14.98
#